data_AF-A0A1Y3BB81-F1
#
_entry.id   AF-A0A1Y3BB81-F1
#
_cell.length_a   1.000
_cell.length_b   1.000
_cell.length_c   1.000
_cell.angle_alpha   90.00
_cell.angle_beta   90.00
_cell.angle_gamma   90.00
#
_symmetry.space_group_name_H-M   'P 1'
#
loop_
_entity.id
_entity.type
_entity.pdbx_description
1 polymer ?
#
loop_
_entity_poly.entity_id
_entity_poly.type
_entity_poly.pdbx_seq_one_letter_code
_entity_poly.pdbx_strand_id
1 'polypeptide(L)'
;MEDQTFLFKVILIGNSGVGKTCLARRFIQGEFPVNKGATIGVDFMIKPMIVNGIRVNLQLWDTAGQERFRAITQSYYRSAHCLVLVYDISSQPSFDSLSQWCRDIENYTS
;
A
#
# COMPACT_ATOMS: atom_id res chain seq x y z
N MET A 1 -16.01 -22.31 -19.99
CA MET A 1 -15.47 -20.94 -19.84
C MET A 1 -14.59 -20.98 -18.61
N GLU A 2 -13.30 -20.73 -18.75
CA GLU A 2 -12.44 -20.56 -17.57
C GLU A 2 -12.97 -19.35 -16.79
N ASP A 3 -13.21 -19.51 -15.48
CA ASP A 3 -13.58 -18.40 -14.60
C ASP A 3 -12.42 -17.41 -14.54
N GLN A 4 -12.46 -16.39 -15.42
CA GLN A 4 -11.43 -15.37 -15.53
C GLN A 4 -11.24 -14.70 -14.16
N THR A 5 -10.04 -14.81 -13.61
CA THR A 5 -9.66 -14.17 -12.36
C THR A 5 -8.77 -12.98 -12.67
N PHE A 6 -9.23 -11.78 -12.30
CA PHE A 6 -8.46 -10.56 -12.50
C PHE A 6 -7.43 -10.38 -11.39
N LEU A 7 -6.28 -9.79 -11.72
CA LEU A 7 -5.21 -9.50 -10.79
C LEU A 7 -5.02 -7.98 -10.70
N PHE A 8 -5.14 -7.42 -9.49
CA PHE A 8 -4.93 -5.99 -9.27
C PHE A 8 -3.80 -5.78 -8.26
N LYS A 9 -2.81 -4.98 -8.66
CA LYS A 9 -1.67 -4.59 -7.82
C LYS A 9 -1.96 -3.25 -7.14
N VAL A 10 -2.04 -3.28 -5.82
CA VAL A 10 -2.28 -2.13 -4.94
C VAL A 10 -1.08 -1.91 -4.05
N ILE A 11 -0.61 -0.67 -3.96
CA ILE A 11 0.55 -0.31 -3.13
C ILE A 11 0.12 0.71 -2.09
N LEU A 12 0.44 0.45 -0.83
CA LEU A 12 0.22 1.40 0.25
C LEU A 12 1.46 2.26 0.43
N ILE A 13 1.29 3.59 0.45
CA ILE A 13 2.37 4.58 0.57
C ILE A 13 2.00 5.68 1.57
N GLY A 14 3.01 6.40 2.06
CA GLY A 14 2.86 7.38 3.13
C GLY A 14 3.95 7.23 4.21
N ASN A 15 4.04 8.20 5.12
CA ASN A 15 5.11 8.26 6.11
C ASN A 15 5.16 7.04 7.04
N SER A 16 6.29 6.86 7.73
CA SER A 16 6.42 5.84 8.77
C SER A 16 5.43 6.10 9.90
N GLY A 17 4.84 5.03 10.46
CA GLY A 17 3.92 5.14 11.60
C GLY A 17 2.46 5.47 11.27
N VAL A 18 2.12 5.88 10.04
CA VAL A 18 0.75 6.29 9.67
C VAL A 18 -0.28 5.13 9.59
N GLY A 19 0.12 3.89 9.88
CA GLY A 19 -0.80 2.75 9.94
C GLY A 19 -1.04 1.96 8.66
N LYS A 20 -0.27 2.18 7.57
CA LYS A 20 -0.34 1.40 6.30
C LYS A 20 -0.43 -0.11 6.54
N THR A 21 0.49 -0.59 7.36
CA THR A 21 0.61 -2.00 7.68
C THR A 21 -0.57 -2.54 8.48
N CYS A 22 -1.09 -1.72 9.40
CA CYS A 22 -2.28 -2.07 10.17
C CYS A 22 -3.51 -2.14 9.26
N LEU A 23 -3.66 -1.20 8.31
CA LEU A 23 -4.72 -1.23 7.30
C LEU A 23 -4.63 -2.49 6.43
N ALA A 24 -3.45 -2.79 5.90
CA ALA A 24 -3.26 -3.95 5.03
C ALA A 24 -3.55 -5.27 5.77
N ARG A 25 -3.05 -5.43 7.01
CA ARG A 25 -3.33 -6.64 7.81
C ARG A 25 -4.77 -6.73 8.26
N ARG A 26 -5.39 -5.63 8.72
CA ARG A 26 -6.80 -5.63 9.10
C ARG A 26 -7.69 -6.00 7.91
N PHE A 27 -7.35 -5.53 6.72
CA PHE A 27 -8.09 -5.88 5.52
C PHE A 27 -7.95 -7.36 5.17
N ILE A 28 -6.76 -7.95 5.27
CA ILE A 28 -6.50 -9.32 4.82
C ILE A 28 -6.86 -10.37 5.88
N GLN A 29 -6.44 -10.14 7.11
CA GLN A 29 -6.51 -11.11 8.22
C GLN A 29 -7.71 -10.84 9.13
N GLY A 30 -8.36 -9.68 9.01
CA GLY A 30 -9.45 -9.30 9.91
C GLY A 30 -8.97 -8.86 11.29
N GLU A 31 -7.67 -8.75 11.54
CA GLU A 31 -7.09 -8.45 12.84
C GLU A 31 -6.24 -7.17 12.82
N PHE A 32 -6.26 -6.42 13.93
CA PHE A 32 -5.37 -5.28 14.12
C PHE A 32 -4.08 -5.78 14.81
N PRO A 33 -2.91 -5.69 14.17
CA PRO A 33 -1.68 -6.17 14.76
C PRO A 33 -1.28 -5.31 15.96
N VAL A 34 -1.27 -5.89 17.16
CA VAL A 34 -0.80 -5.23 18.38
C VAL A 34 0.74 -5.21 18.39
N ASN A 35 1.35 -4.10 18.80
CA ASN A 35 2.81 -3.93 18.92
C ASN A 35 3.61 -4.12 17.61
N LYS A 36 3.11 -3.60 16.49
CA LYS A 36 3.87 -3.67 15.24
C LYS A 36 4.94 -2.58 15.16
N GLY A 37 6.20 -3.00 15.03
CA GLY A 37 7.33 -2.12 14.71
C GLY A 37 7.28 -1.60 13.26
N ALA A 38 8.23 -0.75 12.89
CA ALA A 38 8.32 -0.21 11.53
C ALA A 38 8.50 -1.34 10.49
N THR A 39 7.80 -1.24 9.35
CA THR A 39 8.04 -2.13 8.21
C THR A 39 9.46 -1.92 7.69
N ILE A 40 10.20 -3.02 7.51
CA ILE A 40 11.52 -3.03 6.89
C ILE A 40 11.32 -3.45 5.43
N GLY A 41 11.70 -2.59 4.49
CA GLY A 41 11.51 -2.87 3.06
C GLY A 41 10.04 -2.87 2.65
N VAL A 42 9.56 -3.98 2.09
CA VAL A 42 8.19 -4.12 1.56
C VAL A 42 7.63 -5.50 1.93
N ASP A 43 6.41 -5.54 2.44
CA ASP A 43 5.66 -6.76 2.74
C ASP A 43 4.60 -6.99 1.64
N PHE A 44 4.43 -8.24 1.21
CA PHE A 44 3.56 -8.60 0.10
C PHE A 44 2.49 -9.58 0.56
N MET A 45 1.24 -9.28 0.23
CA MET A 45 0.10 -10.11 0.62
C MET A 45 -0.91 -10.22 -0.53
N ILE A 46 -1.58 -11.36 -0.64
CA ILE A 46 -2.64 -11.59 -1.65
C ILE A 46 -3.96 -11.85 -0.93
N LYS A 47 -5.04 -11.21 -1.41
CA LYS A 47 -6.40 -11.49 -0.97
C LYS A 47 -7.31 -11.84 -2.15
N PRO A 48 -7.71 -13.11 -2.30
CA PRO A 48 -8.78 -13.50 -3.21
C PRO A 48 -10.11 -12.91 -2.73
N MET A 49 -10.92 -12.41 -3.67
CA MET A 49 -12.22 -11.80 -3.39
C MET A 49 -13.15 -11.92 -4.59
N ILE A 50 -14.46 -11.76 -4.32
CA ILE A 50 -15.49 -11.66 -5.34
C ILE A 50 -16.04 -10.24 -5.29
N VAL A 51 -15.94 -9.52 -6.40
CA VAL A 51 -16.44 -8.14 -6.54
C VAL A 51 -17.40 -8.13 -7.71
N ASN A 52 -18.68 -7.80 -7.47
CA ASN A 52 -19.73 -7.79 -8.50
C ASN A 52 -19.83 -9.12 -9.28
N GLY A 53 -19.65 -10.26 -8.59
CA GLY A 53 -19.67 -11.60 -9.20
C GLY A 53 -18.37 -11.99 -9.93
N ILE A 54 -17.37 -11.10 -10.00
CA ILE A 54 -16.10 -11.34 -10.68
C ILE A 54 -15.03 -11.76 -9.66
N ARG A 55 -14.24 -12.79 -10.00
CA ARG A 55 -13.10 -13.23 -9.19
C ARG A 55 -11.94 -12.26 -9.35
N VAL A 56 -11.44 -11.76 -8.23
CA VAL A 56 -10.33 -10.81 -8.15
C VAL A 56 -9.30 -11.30 -7.15
N ASN A 57 -8.04 -11.33 -7.55
CA ASN A 57 -6.90 -11.46 -6.64
C ASN A 57 -6.28 -10.07 -6.43
N LEU A 58 -6.41 -9.54 -5.22
CA LEU A 58 -5.80 -8.27 -4.84
C LEU A 58 -4.40 -8.52 -4.30
N GLN A 59 -3.39 -7.99 -4.97
CA GLN A 59 -2.00 -7.97 -4.52
C GLN A 59 -1.72 -6.68 -3.76
N LEU A 60 -1.56 -6.77 -2.44
CA LEU A 60 -1.26 -5.64 -1.56
C LEU A 60 0.23 -5.60 -1.24
N TRP A 61 0.85 -4.46 -1.57
CA TRP A 61 2.25 -4.17 -1.28
C TRP A 61 2.31 -3.12 -0.16
N ASP A 62 2.62 -3.54 1.05
CA ASP A 62 2.83 -2.66 2.20
C ASP A 62 4.28 -2.17 2.22
N THR A 63 4.48 -0.87 2.13
CA THR A 63 5.83 -0.28 1.99
C THR A 63 6.33 0.34 3.28
N ALA A 64 7.65 0.33 3.49
CA ALA A 64 8.28 1.11 4.54
C ALA A 64 8.09 2.61 4.27
N GLY A 65 7.58 3.33 5.27
CA GLY A 65 7.36 4.78 5.17
C GLY A 65 8.57 5.64 5.55
N GLN A 66 9.73 5.04 5.82
CA GLN A 66 10.94 5.81 6.14
C GLN A 66 11.59 6.35 4.87
N GLU A 67 12.08 7.60 4.93
CA GLU A 67 12.73 8.25 3.79
C GLU A 67 13.89 7.42 3.21
N ARG A 68 14.60 6.66 4.06
CA ARG A 68 15.72 5.79 3.65
C ARG A 68 15.33 4.67 2.68
N PHE A 69 14.05 4.29 2.62
CA PHE A 69 13.54 3.23 1.73
C PHE A 69 12.72 3.75 0.55
N ARG A 70 12.65 5.08 0.35
CA ARG A 70 11.91 5.68 -0.79
C ARG A 70 12.44 5.21 -2.14
N ALA A 71 13.76 5.09 -2.30
CA ALA A 71 14.37 4.58 -3.53
C ALA A 71 13.99 3.12 -3.83
N ILE A 72 13.84 2.28 -2.78
CA ILE A 72 13.40 0.89 -2.92
C ILE A 72 11.92 0.83 -3.34
N THR A 73 11.09 1.73 -2.79
CA THR A 73 9.66 1.85 -3.11
C THR A 73 9.42 2.16 -4.60
N GLN A 74 10.33 2.89 -5.26
CA GLN A 74 10.21 3.24 -6.68
C GLN A 74 10.08 2.01 -7.60
N SER A 75 10.89 0.98 -7.37
CA SER A 75 10.85 -0.25 -8.17
C SER A 75 9.50 -0.97 -8.08
N TYR A 76 8.77 -0.78 -6.98
CA TYR A 76 7.47 -1.39 -6.78
C TYR A 76 6.35 -0.64 -7.48
N TYR A 77 6.48 0.66 -7.78
CA TYR A 77 5.46 1.43 -8.52
C TYR A 77 5.19 0.87 -9.92
N ARG A 78 6.17 0.19 -10.54
CA ARG A 78 5.99 -0.42 -11.86
C ARG A 78 4.80 -1.39 -11.86
N SER A 79 3.90 -1.18 -12.81
CA SER A 79 2.67 -1.97 -12.99
C SER A 79 1.69 -1.92 -11.80
N ALA A 80 1.79 -0.90 -10.94
CA ALA A 80 0.75 -0.61 -9.97
C ALA A 80 -0.55 -0.25 -10.70
N HIS A 81 -1.66 -0.85 -10.28
CA HIS A 81 -2.99 -0.48 -10.77
C HIS A 81 -3.63 0.59 -9.87
N CYS A 82 -3.24 0.63 -8.60
CA CYS A 82 -3.73 1.59 -7.62
C CYS A 82 -2.66 1.90 -6.57
N LEU A 83 -2.58 3.16 -6.16
CA LEU A 83 -1.80 3.61 -5.02
C LEU A 83 -2.75 4.10 -3.93
N VAL A 84 -2.55 3.63 -2.71
CA VAL A 84 -3.30 4.05 -1.53
C VAL A 84 -2.37 4.92 -0.68
N LEU A 85 -2.60 6.22 -0.73
CA LEU A 85 -1.83 7.21 0.02
C LEU A 85 -2.43 7.39 1.42
N VAL A 86 -1.63 7.15 2.46
CA VAL A 86 -2.07 7.11 3.86
C VAL A 86 -1.35 8.17 4.68
N TYR A 87 -2.12 8.86 5.53
CA TYR A 87 -1.61 9.75 6.57
C TYR A 87 -2.35 9.49 7.89
N ASP A 88 -1.82 10.04 8.98
CA ASP A 88 -2.42 9.98 10.30
C ASP A 88 -3.08 11.32 10.62
N ILE A 89 -4.39 11.31 10.88
CA ILE A 89 -5.19 12.50 11.21
C ILE A 89 -4.72 13.21 12.49
N SER A 90 -4.02 12.50 13.39
CA SER A 90 -3.44 13.07 14.60
C SER A 90 -2.06 13.69 14.38
N SER A 91 -1.51 13.56 13.16
CA SER A 91 -0.16 14.02 12.80
C SER A 91 -0.20 14.94 11.57
N GLN A 92 -0.29 16.24 11.82
CA GLN A 92 -0.21 17.27 10.78
C GLN A 92 1.01 17.10 9.85
N PRO A 93 2.24 16.80 10.34
CA PRO A 93 3.38 16.56 9.47
C PRO A 93 3.19 15.40 8.47
N SER A 94 2.40 14.39 8.84
CA SER A 94 2.07 13.29 7.92
C SER A 94 1.16 13.75 6.78
N PHE A 95 0.23 14.67 7.06
CA PHE A 95 -0.63 15.28 6.06
C PHE A 95 0.15 16.23 5.13
N ASP A 96 1.00 17.09 5.68
CA ASP A 96 1.77 18.04 4.88
C ASP A 96 2.70 17.32 3.87
N SER A 97 3.19 16.14 4.26
CA SER A 97 4.04 15.30 3.41
C SER A 97 3.33 14.71 2.18
N LEU A 98 1.99 14.69 2.16
CA LEU A 98 1.22 14.11 1.05
C LEU A 98 1.53 14.80 -0.28
N SER A 99 1.74 16.11 -0.25
CA SER A 99 2.11 16.89 -1.44
C SER A 99 3.41 16.40 -2.09
N GLN A 100 4.41 16.03 -1.27
CA GLN A 100 5.65 15.44 -1.77
C GLN A 100 5.43 14.03 -2.29
N TRP A 101 4.63 13.21 -1.59
CA TRP A 101 4.28 11.87 -2.07
C TRP A 101 3.59 11.92 -3.44
N CYS A 102 2.66 12.85 -3.67
CA CYS A 102 2.03 13.01 -4.98
C CYS A 102 3.04 13.39 -6.08
N ARG A 103 3.93 14.35 -5.81
CA ARG A 103 5.02 14.71 -6.75
C ARG A 103 5.93 13.52 -7.06
N ASP A 104 6.28 12.75 -6.03
CA ASP A 104 7.10 11.55 -6.19
C ASP A 104 6.39 10.54 -7.10
N ILE A 105 5.10 10.27 -6.87
CA ILE A 105 4.30 9.37 -7.73
C ILE A 105 4.33 9.83 -9.19
N GLU A 106 4.02 11.10 -9.45
CA GLU A 106 4.00 11.67 -10.81
C GLU A 106 5.33 11.45 -11.54
N ASN A 107 6.46 11.59 -10.83
CA ASN A 107 7.79 11.38 -11.39
C ASN A 107 8.14 9.90 -11.66
N TYR A 108 7.49 8.95 -10.98
CA TYR A 108 7.82 7.52 -11.08
C TYR A 108 6.79 6.69 -11.86
N THR A 109 5.64 7.27 -12.22
CA THR A 109 4.57 6.58 -12.97
C THR A 109 4.40 7.05 -14.42
N SER A 110 5.23 7.98 -14.89
CA SER A 110 5.29 8.45 -16.28
C SER A 110 6.07 7.51 -17.19
#